data_AF-A0A355WR42-F1
#
_entry.id   AF-A0A355WR42-F1
#
_cell.length_a   1.000
_cell.length_b   1.000
_cell.length_c   1.000
_cell.angle_alpha   90.00
_cell.angle_beta   90.00
_cell.angle_gamma   90.00
#
_symmetry.space_group_name_H-M   'P 1'
#
loop_
_entity.id
_entity.type
_entity.pdbx_description
1 polymer ?
#
loop_
_entity_poly.entity_id
_entity_poly.type
_entity_poly.pdbx_seq_one_letter_code
_entity_poly.pdbx_strand_id
1 'polypeptide(L)'
;MAIRAALAANTTITYKILYNDAVAMTGGQHNEGDLDAYRIAREVQAMGVQNIAVVYDPKEDVDTANFPKDVTLYTRDKLMEVQDKFSSSDLVSAIIYVQTCAAEKRRRRKRGLFPDPDKRVFINPDVCEGCGDCGVKSNCVSIVPLETEFGRKRAIDQSSCNKDFSCVNGFCPSFVTVKG
;
A
#
# COMPACT_ATOMS: atom_id res chain seq x y z
N MET A 1 -19.02 0.42 14.65
CA MET A 1 -20.47 0.66 14.49
C MET A 1 -20.87 1.00 13.05
N ALA A 2 -20.07 1.72 12.25
CA ALA A 2 -20.46 2.16 10.90
C ALA A 2 -20.90 1.02 9.94
N ILE A 3 -20.10 -0.05 9.83
CA ILE A 3 -20.41 -1.17 8.90
C ILE A 3 -21.75 -1.83 9.23
N ARG A 4 -22.02 -2.11 10.52
CA ARG A 4 -23.30 -2.71 10.96
C ARG A 4 -24.50 -1.80 10.65
N ALA A 5 -24.35 -0.48 10.82
CA ALA A 5 -25.40 0.47 10.49
C ALA A 5 -25.68 0.51 8.98
N ALA A 6 -24.64 0.51 8.15
CA ALA A 6 -24.79 0.46 6.68
C ALA A 6 -25.47 -0.83 6.22
N LEU A 7 -25.15 -1.97 6.84
CA LEU A 7 -25.83 -3.25 6.58
C LEU A 7 -27.32 -3.19 6.97
N ALA A 8 -27.64 -2.69 8.16
CA ALA A 8 -29.03 -2.57 8.61
C ALA A 8 -29.86 -1.60 7.74
N ALA A 9 -29.21 -0.60 7.14
CA ALA A 9 -29.83 0.36 6.24
C ALA A 9 -29.83 -0.07 4.77
N ASN A 10 -29.32 -1.27 4.43
CA ASN A 10 -29.13 -1.75 3.05
C ASN A 10 -28.45 -0.70 2.15
N THR A 11 -27.40 -0.04 2.66
CA THR A 11 -26.71 1.02 1.92
C THR A 11 -25.73 0.43 0.90
N THR A 12 -25.68 1.04 -0.27
CA THR A 12 -24.66 0.76 -1.28
C THR A 12 -23.39 1.55 -0.97
N ILE A 13 -22.45 0.93 -0.24
CA ILE A 13 -21.19 1.56 0.18
C ILE A 13 -20.04 0.55 0.31
N THR A 14 -18.83 0.97 -0.09
CA THR A 14 -17.60 0.20 0.13
C THR A 14 -16.78 0.78 1.28
N TYR A 15 -16.45 -0.02 2.28
CA TYR A 15 -15.53 0.36 3.36
C TYR A 15 -14.10 -0.09 3.03
N LYS A 16 -13.16 0.85 2.97
CA LYS A 16 -11.73 0.54 2.82
C LYS A 16 -11.02 0.67 4.16
N ILE A 17 -10.63 -0.46 4.74
CA ILE A 17 -9.94 -0.55 6.04
C ILE A 17 -8.43 -0.63 5.76
N LEU A 18 -7.67 0.37 6.22
CA LEU A 18 -6.21 0.39 6.09
C LEU A 18 -5.58 -0.19 7.36
N TYR A 19 -4.93 -1.34 7.24
CA TYR A 19 -4.25 -1.99 8.35
C TYR A 19 -2.73 -1.91 8.18
N ASN A 20 -2.06 -1.27 9.15
CA ASN A 20 -0.63 -0.95 9.06
C ASN A 20 0.24 -1.53 10.19
N ASP A 21 -0.25 -2.50 10.99
CA ASP A 21 0.47 -3.20 12.10
C ASP A 21 1.06 -2.28 13.21
N ALA A 22 0.87 -0.96 13.10
CA ALA A 22 1.30 0.04 14.06
C ALA A 22 0.35 1.26 14.02
N VAL A 23 0.17 1.92 15.16
CA VAL A 23 -0.58 3.19 15.24
C VAL A 23 0.29 4.27 14.59
N ALA A 24 -0.06 4.63 13.35
CA ALA A 24 0.77 5.47 12.48
C ALA A 24 1.01 6.90 13.01
N MET A 25 0.21 7.38 13.96
CA MET A 25 0.23 8.76 14.45
C MET A 25 0.91 8.94 15.83
N THR A 26 1.32 7.86 16.52
CA THR A 26 1.87 7.94 17.89
C THR A 26 3.35 7.55 17.99
N GLY A 27 4.07 7.49 16.86
CA GLY A 27 5.47 7.08 16.84
C GLY A 27 5.68 5.56 16.89
N GLY A 28 4.68 4.76 16.47
CA GLY A 28 4.81 3.32 16.34
C GLY A 28 4.48 2.53 17.61
N GLN A 29 3.51 3.00 18.39
CA GLN A 29 2.90 2.18 19.43
C GLN A 29 2.10 1.05 18.77
N HIS A 30 2.09 -0.12 19.41
CA HIS A 30 1.28 -1.25 18.95
C HIS A 30 -0.21 -0.92 19.12
N ASN A 31 -1.07 -1.45 18.26
CA ASN A 31 -2.52 -1.29 18.42
C ASN A 31 -2.95 -1.90 19.76
N GLU A 32 -3.74 -1.17 20.55
CA GLU A 32 -4.39 -1.76 21.72
C GLU A 32 -5.34 -2.87 21.26
N GLY A 33 -5.18 -4.08 21.81
CA GLY A 33 -6.14 -5.19 21.66
C GLY A 33 -5.78 -6.32 20.69
N ASP A 34 -4.51 -6.47 20.28
CA ASP A 34 -4.03 -7.55 19.40
C ASP A 34 -4.89 -7.70 18.14
N LEU A 35 -5.32 -6.56 17.57
CA LEU A 35 -6.14 -6.55 16.37
C LEU A 35 -5.23 -6.77 15.16
N ASP A 36 -5.21 -7.98 14.63
CA ASP A 36 -4.52 -8.33 13.39
C ASP A 36 -5.46 -8.28 12.17
N ALA A 37 -4.88 -8.32 10.97
CA ALA A 37 -5.65 -8.30 9.74
C ALA A 37 -6.64 -9.48 9.63
N TYR A 38 -6.29 -10.65 10.18
CA TYR A 38 -7.11 -11.86 10.15
C TYR A 38 -8.37 -11.70 11.00
N ARG A 39 -8.22 -11.10 12.18
CA ARG A 39 -9.32 -10.78 13.11
C ARG A 39 -10.23 -9.73 12.53
N ILE A 40 -9.68 -8.68 11.89
CA ILE A 40 -10.49 -7.70 11.15
C ILE A 40 -11.35 -8.40 10.09
N ALA A 41 -10.77 -9.31 9.31
CA ALA A 41 -11.51 -10.06 8.29
C ALA A 41 -12.65 -10.90 8.89
N ARG A 42 -12.40 -11.61 10.00
CA ARG A 42 -13.43 -12.38 10.72
C ARG A 42 -14.51 -11.48 11.30
N GLU A 43 -14.16 -10.34 11.87
CA GLU A 43 -15.14 -9.40 12.44
C GLU A 43 -16.04 -8.81 11.35
N VAL A 44 -15.46 -8.38 10.21
CA VAL A 44 -16.23 -7.87 9.06
C VAL A 44 -17.15 -8.95 8.48
N GLN A 45 -16.67 -10.19 8.36
CA GLN A 45 -17.49 -11.33 7.95
C GLN A 45 -18.62 -11.61 8.95
N ALA A 46 -18.32 -11.61 10.25
CA ALA A 46 -19.31 -11.82 11.31
C ALA A 46 -20.35 -10.69 11.40
N MET A 47 -20.06 -9.49 10.89
CA MET A 47 -21.06 -8.44 10.73
C MET A 47 -22.10 -8.75 9.64
N GLY A 48 -21.79 -9.66 8.71
CA GLY A 48 -22.67 -10.05 7.60
C GLY A 48 -22.29 -9.42 6.25
N VAL A 49 -21.11 -8.82 6.12
CA VAL A 49 -20.63 -8.31 4.82
C VAL A 49 -20.33 -9.50 3.90
N GLN A 50 -20.99 -9.57 2.75
CA GLN A 50 -20.80 -10.67 1.79
C GLN A 50 -19.61 -10.42 0.86
N ASN A 51 -19.41 -9.18 0.43
CA ASN A 51 -18.36 -8.81 -0.51
C ASN A 51 -17.11 -8.32 0.24
N ILE A 52 -16.22 -9.25 0.59
CA ILE A 52 -14.98 -8.94 1.32
C ILE A 52 -13.77 -9.28 0.45
N ALA A 53 -12.91 -8.28 0.25
CA ALA A 53 -11.61 -8.45 -0.40
C ALA A 53 -10.49 -8.08 0.57
N VAL A 54 -9.47 -8.91 0.66
CA VAL A 54 -8.20 -8.57 1.31
C VAL A 54 -7.19 -8.26 0.21
N VAL A 55 -6.57 -7.09 0.31
CA VAL A 55 -5.51 -6.67 -0.61
C VAL A 55 -4.23 -6.55 0.20
N TYR A 56 -3.20 -7.32 -0.14
CA TYR A 56 -1.94 -7.35 0.61
C TYR A 56 -0.71 -7.15 -0.29
N ASP A 57 0.38 -6.68 0.30
CA ASP A 57 1.69 -6.58 -0.37
C ASP A 57 2.45 -7.91 -0.18
N PRO A 58 2.79 -8.67 -1.24
CA PRO A 58 3.48 -9.96 -1.14
C PRO A 58 4.87 -9.88 -0.49
N LYS A 59 5.42 -8.68 -0.33
CA LYS A 59 6.70 -8.45 0.37
C LYS A 59 6.54 -8.43 1.89
N GLU A 60 5.31 -8.46 2.39
CA GLU A 60 4.98 -8.55 3.80
C GLU A 60 4.81 -10.01 4.21
N ASP A 61 5.01 -10.29 5.50
CA ASP A 61 4.81 -11.61 6.08
C ASP A 61 3.32 -11.84 6.38
N VAL A 62 2.54 -12.05 5.32
CA VAL A 62 1.09 -12.30 5.41
C VAL A 62 0.82 -13.78 5.13
N ASP A 63 0.36 -14.50 6.15
CA ASP A 63 -0.08 -15.87 6.02
C ASP A 63 -1.53 -15.91 5.52
N THR A 64 -1.65 -16.09 4.20
CA THR A 64 -2.94 -16.18 3.51
C THR A 64 -3.86 -17.27 4.07
N ALA A 65 -3.33 -18.32 4.71
CA ALA A 65 -4.12 -19.42 5.27
C ALA A 65 -4.93 -19.02 6.52
N ASN A 66 -4.55 -17.94 7.19
CA ASN A 66 -5.23 -17.47 8.42
C ASN A 66 -6.48 -16.63 8.13
N PHE A 67 -6.67 -16.19 6.89
CA PHE A 67 -7.89 -15.49 6.49
C PHE A 67 -9.09 -16.43 6.38
N PRO A 68 -10.32 -15.93 6.61
CA PRO A 68 -11.53 -16.72 6.38
C PRO A 68 -11.62 -17.23 4.93
N LYS A 69 -12.21 -18.41 4.72
CA LYS A 69 -12.31 -19.02 3.38
C LYS A 69 -13.16 -18.20 2.40
N ASP A 70 -14.11 -17.42 2.90
CA ASP A 70 -15.06 -16.68 2.07
C ASP A 70 -14.56 -15.27 1.70
N VAL A 71 -13.37 -14.86 2.17
CA VAL A 71 -12.76 -13.60 1.71
C VAL A 71 -11.94 -13.85 0.46
N THR A 72 -12.01 -12.92 -0.50
CA THR A 72 -11.17 -13.01 -1.69
C THR A 72 -9.83 -12.30 -1.46
N LEU A 73 -8.72 -12.99 -1.72
CA LEU A 73 -7.37 -12.43 -1.55
C LEU A 73 -6.85 -11.88 -2.88
N TYR A 74 -6.29 -10.69 -2.84
CA TYR A 74 -5.66 -10.02 -3.98
C TYR A 74 -4.30 -9.44 -3.59
N THR A 75 -3.40 -9.37 -4.56
CA THR A 75 -2.13 -8.66 -4.41
C THR A 75 -2.32 -7.15 -4.59
N ARG A 76 -1.40 -6.35 -4.06
CA ARG A 76 -1.46 -4.88 -4.05
C ARG A 76 -1.72 -4.24 -5.43
N ASP A 77 -1.18 -4.81 -6.50
CA ASP A 77 -1.36 -4.33 -7.88
C ASP A 77 -2.81 -4.43 -8.38
N LYS A 78 -3.62 -5.30 -7.76
CA LYS A 78 -5.03 -5.50 -8.08
C LYS A 78 -5.98 -4.56 -7.33
N LEU A 79 -5.46 -3.66 -6.49
CA LEU A 79 -6.28 -2.75 -5.68
C LEU A 79 -7.29 -1.94 -6.53
N MET A 80 -6.87 -1.43 -7.68
CA MET A 80 -7.74 -0.64 -8.56
C MET A 80 -8.89 -1.49 -9.10
N GLU A 81 -8.59 -2.68 -9.63
CA GLU A 81 -9.58 -3.63 -10.13
C GLU A 81 -10.62 -4.00 -9.05
N VAL A 82 -10.18 -4.23 -7.81
CA VAL A 82 -11.06 -4.53 -6.69
C VAL A 82 -11.95 -3.34 -6.33
N GLN A 83 -11.40 -2.12 -6.29
CA GLN A 83 -12.18 -0.91 -6.01
C GLN A 83 -13.24 -0.67 -7.09
N ASP A 84 -12.89 -0.83 -8.37
CA ASP A 84 -13.84 -0.67 -9.48
C ASP A 84 -14.95 -1.73 -9.40
N LYS A 85 -14.58 -2.99 -9.15
CA LYS A 85 -15.54 -4.09 -8.94
C LYS A 85 -16.51 -3.79 -7.80
N PHE A 86 -16.01 -3.28 -6.68
CA PHE A 86 -16.84 -3.00 -5.50
C PHE A 86 -17.64 -1.70 -5.63
N SER A 87 -17.20 -0.76 -6.46
CA SER A 87 -17.98 0.44 -6.78
C SER A 87 -19.28 0.13 -7.54
N SER A 88 -19.32 -0.99 -8.26
CA SER A 88 -20.49 -1.48 -9.00
C SER A 88 -21.34 -2.49 -8.21
N SER A 89 -21.03 -2.74 -6.93
CA SER A 89 -21.79 -3.63 -6.06
C SER A 89 -22.98 -2.90 -5.48
N ASP A 90 -24.18 -3.49 -5.54
CA ASP A 90 -25.39 -2.93 -4.93
C ASP A 90 -25.44 -3.08 -3.40
N LEU A 91 -24.58 -3.91 -2.83
CA LEU A 91 -24.50 -4.23 -1.41
C LEU A 91 -23.29 -3.58 -0.72
N VAL A 92 -23.34 -3.53 0.62
CA VAL A 92 -22.18 -3.19 1.45
C VAL A 92 -21.02 -4.13 1.14
N SER A 93 -19.84 -3.56 0.90
CA SER A 93 -18.62 -4.31 0.65
C SER A 93 -17.46 -3.78 1.50
N ALA A 94 -16.40 -4.57 1.65
CA ALA A 94 -15.24 -4.21 2.46
C ALA A 94 -13.92 -4.62 1.81
N ILE A 95 -13.00 -3.67 1.69
CA ILE A 95 -11.62 -3.89 1.25
C ILE A 95 -10.71 -3.75 2.47
N ILE A 96 -10.07 -4.83 2.88
CA ILE A 96 -9.07 -4.84 3.94
C ILE A 96 -7.70 -4.72 3.27
N TYR A 97 -7.11 -3.54 3.32
CA TYR A 97 -5.82 -3.24 2.73
C TYR A 97 -4.72 -3.39 3.78
N VAL A 98 -3.94 -4.46 3.64
CA VAL A 98 -2.88 -4.86 4.58
C VAL A 98 -1.54 -4.36 4.03
N GLN A 99 -1.00 -3.31 4.65
CA GLN A 99 0.29 -2.76 4.27
C GLN A 99 1.02 -2.09 5.44
N THR A 100 2.21 -2.56 5.77
CA THR A 100 3.06 -1.90 6.77
C THR A 100 3.46 -0.51 6.28
N CYS A 101 3.39 0.50 7.15
CA CYS A 101 3.72 1.87 6.76
C CYS A 101 5.20 2.02 6.38
N ALA A 102 5.52 2.97 5.50
CA ALA A 102 6.88 3.15 5.00
C ALA A 102 7.90 3.50 6.11
N ALA A 103 7.47 4.20 7.17
CA ALA A 103 8.33 4.51 8.32
C ALA A 103 8.71 3.24 9.09
N GLU A 104 7.75 2.36 9.36
CA GLU A 104 7.98 1.12 10.09
C GLU A 104 8.79 0.12 9.24
N LYS A 105 8.53 0.02 7.93
CA LYS A 105 9.39 -0.76 7.02
C LYS A 105 10.86 -0.32 7.10
N ARG A 106 11.12 0.99 7.08
CA ARG A 106 12.48 1.55 7.22
C ARG A 106 13.09 1.19 8.59
N ARG A 107 12.31 1.25 9.67
CA ARG A 107 12.76 0.86 11.02
C ARG A 107 13.09 -0.63 11.10
N ARG A 108 12.25 -1.51 10.56
CA ARG A 108 12.46 -2.96 10.54
C ARG A 108 13.67 -3.36 9.71
N ARG A 109 13.91 -2.71 8.56
CA ARG A 109 15.14 -2.93 7.77
C ARG A 109 16.42 -2.60 8.54
N LYS A 110 16.45 -1.47 9.27
CA LYS A 110 17.59 -1.14 10.16
C LYS A 110 17.84 -2.19 11.26
N ARG A 111 16.81 -2.97 11.61
CA ARG A 111 16.88 -4.05 12.60
C ARG A 111 17.05 -5.45 11.99
N GLY A 112 17.11 -5.57 10.66
CA GLY A 112 17.17 -6.86 9.96
C GLY A 112 15.87 -7.67 9.97
N LEU A 113 14.74 -7.05 10.32
CA LEU A 113 13.41 -7.70 10.46
C LEU A 113 12.51 -7.51 9.23
N PHE A 114 13.06 -7.03 8.11
CA PHE A 114 12.31 -6.84 6.87
C PHE A 114 13.24 -7.01 5.68
N PRO A 115 12.77 -7.56 4.54
CA PRO A 115 13.59 -7.68 3.34
C PRO A 115 14.19 -6.33 2.95
N ASP A 116 15.52 -6.30 2.85
CA ASP A 116 16.25 -5.16 2.32
C ASP A 116 16.87 -5.53 0.97
N PRO A 117 16.21 -5.17 -0.15
CA PRO A 117 16.78 -5.39 -1.46
C PRO A 117 18.12 -4.68 -1.57
N ASP A 118 19.14 -5.43 -2.00
CA ASP A 118 20.46 -4.94 -2.37
C ASP A 118 20.41 -4.25 -3.75
N LYS A 119 19.54 -3.25 -3.82
CA LYS A 119 19.20 -2.51 -5.03
C LYS A 119 18.71 -1.12 -4.65
N ARG A 120 19.22 -0.11 -5.33
CA ARG A 120 18.76 1.28 -5.26
C ARG A 120 18.43 1.79 -6.65
N VAL A 121 17.42 2.66 -6.73
CA VAL A 121 16.99 3.30 -7.97
C VAL A 121 17.23 4.81 -7.84
N PHE A 122 17.80 5.38 -8.88
CA PHE A 122 18.09 6.80 -9.06
C PHE A 122 17.42 7.30 -10.34
N ILE A 123 17.28 8.62 -10.44
CA ILE A 123 16.85 9.30 -11.66
C ILE A 123 18.03 10.14 -12.14
N ASN A 124 18.50 9.90 -13.35
CA ASN A 124 19.53 10.72 -13.99
C ASN A 124 18.90 12.06 -14.42
N PRO A 125 19.29 13.20 -13.82
CA PRO A 125 18.72 14.50 -14.14
C PRO A 125 18.99 14.94 -15.58
N ASP A 126 20.10 14.49 -16.19
CA ASP A 126 20.47 14.86 -17.57
C ASP A 126 19.58 14.20 -18.62
N VAL A 127 18.88 13.12 -18.25
CA VAL A 127 17.94 12.38 -19.11
C VAL A 127 16.49 12.63 -18.70
N CYS A 128 16.25 13.17 -17.51
CA CYS A 128 14.91 13.39 -16.99
C CYS A 128 14.26 14.59 -17.70
N GLU A 129 13.00 14.46 -18.10
CA GLU A 129 12.22 15.57 -18.68
C GLU A 129 11.16 16.14 -17.72
N GLY A 130 11.17 15.72 -16.45
CA GLY A 130 10.24 16.25 -15.45
C GLY A 130 8.77 15.84 -15.63
N CYS A 131 8.46 14.92 -16.56
CA CYS A 131 7.09 14.53 -16.95
C CYS A 131 6.19 14.01 -15.80
N GLY A 132 6.79 13.48 -14.73
CA GLY A 132 6.07 13.04 -13.53
C GLY A 132 5.42 11.66 -13.62
N ASP A 133 5.58 10.91 -14.71
CA ASP A 133 5.01 9.56 -14.85
C ASP A 133 5.44 8.60 -13.72
N CYS A 134 6.70 8.69 -13.30
CA CYS A 134 7.22 7.96 -12.14
C CYS A 134 6.40 8.23 -10.85
N GLY A 135 5.93 9.46 -10.65
CA GLY A 135 5.07 9.86 -9.53
C GLY A 135 3.65 9.36 -9.70
N VAL A 136 3.08 9.44 -10.91
CA VAL A 136 1.73 8.94 -11.21
C VAL A 136 1.63 7.43 -10.99
N LYS A 137 2.62 6.65 -11.43
CA LYS A 137 2.62 5.18 -11.30
C LYS A 137 2.86 4.69 -9.88
N SER A 138 3.58 5.45 -9.06
CA SER A 138 3.98 5.02 -7.72
C SER A 138 3.22 5.70 -6.59
N ASN A 139 2.63 6.87 -6.83
CA ASN A 139 2.16 7.80 -5.81
C ASN A 139 3.20 8.02 -4.69
N CYS A 140 4.49 8.05 -5.05
CA CYS A 140 5.59 7.99 -4.10
C CYS A 140 6.03 9.38 -3.62
N VAL A 141 5.97 9.59 -2.31
CA VAL A 141 6.42 10.83 -1.65
C VAL A 141 7.95 11.01 -1.71
N SER A 142 8.71 9.94 -1.92
CA SER A 142 10.17 10.01 -2.07
C SER A 142 10.62 10.52 -3.45
N ILE A 143 9.70 10.72 -4.40
CA ILE A 143 10.00 11.37 -5.68
C ILE A 143 9.87 12.88 -5.48
N VAL A 144 11.01 13.54 -5.37
CA VAL A 144 11.12 14.97 -5.08
C VAL A 144 11.44 15.76 -6.34
N PRO A 145 11.05 17.04 -6.43
CA PRO A 145 11.53 17.92 -7.49
C PRO A 145 13.03 18.19 -7.33
N LEU A 146 13.71 18.37 -8.46
CA LEU A 146 15.11 18.79 -8.52
C LEU A 146 15.22 19.93 -9.53
N GLU A 147 15.58 21.13 -9.09
CA GLU A 147 15.82 22.26 -9.98
C GLU A 147 17.22 22.14 -10.62
N THR A 148 17.29 22.33 -11.93
CA THR A 148 18.52 22.25 -12.72
C THR A 148 18.57 23.40 -13.73
N GLU A 149 19.74 23.61 -14.36
CA GLU A 149 19.89 24.60 -15.44
C GLU A 149 19.00 24.27 -16.66
N PHE A 150 18.61 23.00 -16.82
CA PHE A 150 17.72 22.52 -17.88
C PHE A 150 16.24 22.42 -17.43
N GLY A 151 15.88 23.14 -16.37
CA GLY A 151 14.54 23.20 -15.81
C GLY A 151 14.27 22.18 -14.70
N ARG A 152 13.00 22.05 -14.32
CA ARG A 152 12.56 21.21 -13.20
C ARG A 152 12.57 19.73 -13.56
N LYS A 153 13.40 18.96 -12.86
CA LYS A 153 13.56 17.51 -13.00
C LYS A 153 13.01 16.78 -11.77
N ARG A 154 13.23 15.47 -11.70
CA ARG A 154 12.85 14.61 -10.57
C ARG A 154 14.07 13.93 -9.99
N ALA A 155 14.03 13.66 -8.69
CA ALA A 155 15.02 12.86 -7.99
C ALA A 155 14.32 11.90 -7.01
N ILE A 156 15.01 10.81 -6.64
CA ILE A 156 14.55 9.91 -5.59
C ILE A 156 15.36 10.19 -4.33
N ASP A 157 14.67 10.65 -3.28
CA ASP A 157 15.26 10.79 -1.95
C ASP A 157 15.54 9.40 -1.35
N GLN A 158 16.82 9.03 -1.32
CA GLN A 158 17.29 7.73 -0.83
C GLN A 158 17.08 7.55 0.68
N SER A 159 16.92 8.64 1.44
CA SER A 159 16.71 8.57 2.89
C SER A 159 15.28 8.19 3.26
N SER A 160 14.31 8.51 2.39
CA SER A 160 12.90 8.21 2.58
C SER A 160 12.38 7.05 1.73
N CYS A 161 13.12 6.64 0.70
CA CYS A 161 12.74 5.56 -0.22
C CYS A 161 12.41 4.24 0.51
N ASN A 162 11.23 3.69 0.21
CA ASN A 162 10.75 2.43 0.78
C ASN A 162 11.20 1.17 -0.02
N LYS A 163 11.97 1.32 -1.09
CA LYS A 163 12.46 0.24 -1.97
C LYS A 163 11.36 -0.69 -2.51
N ASP A 164 10.14 -0.19 -2.74
CA ASP A 164 9.09 -0.99 -3.38
C ASP A 164 9.22 -1.07 -4.92
N PHE A 165 10.01 -0.16 -5.50
CA PHE A 165 10.35 -0.04 -6.94
C PHE A 165 9.16 0.17 -7.87
N SER A 166 7.99 0.53 -7.34
CA SER A 166 6.78 0.81 -8.14
C SER A 166 6.97 1.95 -9.14
N CYS A 167 7.89 2.88 -8.87
CA CYS A 167 8.24 3.98 -9.78
C CYS A 167 8.82 3.50 -11.12
N VAL A 168 9.48 2.35 -11.15
CA VAL A 168 10.09 1.76 -12.36
C VAL A 168 9.03 1.24 -13.34
N ASN A 169 7.79 1.08 -12.89
CA ASN A 169 6.67 0.76 -13.78
C ASN A 169 6.27 1.94 -14.69
N GLY A 170 6.84 3.13 -14.45
CA GLY A 170 6.72 4.27 -15.34
C GLY A 170 7.64 4.16 -16.55
N PHE A 171 7.21 4.74 -17.66
CA PHE A 171 8.01 4.80 -18.88
C PHE A 171 8.97 5.99 -18.78
N CYS A 172 10.11 5.77 -18.12
CA CYS A 172 11.12 6.81 -17.93
C CYS A 172 12.53 6.30 -18.26
N PRO A 173 13.19 6.83 -19.30
CA PRO A 173 14.54 6.39 -19.69
C PRO A 173 15.63 6.84 -18.70
N SER A 174 15.30 7.72 -17.75
CA SER A 174 16.25 8.28 -16.79
C SER A 174 16.54 7.38 -15.59
N PHE A 175 15.85 6.23 -15.43
CA PHE A 175 16.08 5.36 -14.30
C PHE A 175 17.44 4.67 -14.35
N VAL A 176 18.20 4.80 -13.26
CA VAL A 176 19.48 4.10 -13.05
C VAL A 176 19.34 3.19 -11.84
N THR A 177 19.76 1.93 -11.98
CA THR A 177 19.78 0.97 -10.87
C THR A 177 21.22 0.71 -10.44
N VAL A 178 21.49 0.80 -9.13
CA VAL A 178 22.76 0.42 -8.52
C VAL A 178 22.52 -0.77 -7.59
N LYS A 179 23.42 -1.75 -7.60
CA LYS A 179 23.47 -2.88 -6.65
C LYS A 179 24.66 -2.66 -5.72
N GLY A 180 24.48 -2.89 -4.42
CA GLY A 180 25.47 -2.63 -3.36
C GLY A 180 24.88 -2.00 -2.10
#